data_AF-A0A776QSS8-F1
#
_entry.id   AF-A0A776QSS8-F1
#
_cell.length_a   1.000
_cell.length_b   1.000
_cell.length_c   1.000
_cell.angle_alpha   90.00
_cell.angle_beta   90.00
_cell.angle_gamma   90.00
#
_symmetry.space_group_name_H-M   'P 1'
#
loop_
_entity.id
_entity.type
_entity.pdbx_description
1 polymer ?
#
loop_
_entity_poly.entity_id
_entity_poly.type
_entity_poly.pdbx_seq_one_letter_code
_entity_poly.pdbx_strand_id
1 'polypeptide(L)'
;MKRLYYTHHDSRTLKLAIEGDVSDNANIFTVIVGKNGVGKSRLLSQIAKDCIQDVHFLKTFNPLFDREITPKLIAVSTSPFDKFPAGRRSLNHQRKENNYRYVGMRGEGPFGVSNAVSLLSSAARGWLEKLAYSENPANLLDVFHSIDFEPHIEFVFKPTYNGPDTPDYNFIGVYSDEILTEVKELYLKYNIKIDRKNIESLLKLNSESRHDIYEALVEINRFEPERRAVTLSVDFTNGETLVGSTYANNYFSRSILKLMNAGFMRLMDMRLIKKSYGPMSLKRASSGEQCLLVMLLGIAGHITDGSIILIDEPEISLHPRWQEEFIIMLTKAFLTYSGCQFIIATHSPQIISNLPNKGCYITSLSKSYLYKAKYFSNRSADYQLAELFDAPGIMNEYIARLAFNLLSKVKTAKLVTDDNWRELKQLQLLLENVNSNDPINELVNSVSQVCEIYAKN
;
A
#
# COMPACT_ATOMS: atom_id res chain seq x y z
N MET A 1 9.59 21.26 -9.62
CA MET A 1 8.16 20.93 -9.80
C MET A 1 7.83 19.88 -8.75
N LYS A 2 6.92 20.10 -7.78
CA LYS A 2 6.93 19.28 -6.53
C LYS A 2 6.21 17.92 -6.56
N ARG A 3 5.50 17.63 -7.64
CA ARG A 3 4.54 16.51 -7.74
C ARG A 3 4.55 15.92 -9.14
N LEU A 4 4.15 14.66 -9.26
CA LEU A 4 3.86 14.02 -10.53
C LEU A 4 2.52 14.55 -11.07
N TYR A 5 2.60 15.59 -11.90
CA TYR A 5 1.42 16.20 -12.53
C TYR A 5 0.95 15.45 -13.77
N TYR A 6 1.87 14.76 -14.44
CA TYR A 6 1.57 13.97 -15.63
C TYR A 6 2.48 12.75 -15.72
N THR A 7 2.02 11.76 -16.49
CA THR A 7 2.77 10.55 -16.82
C THR A 7 2.43 10.12 -18.24
N HIS A 8 3.32 9.37 -18.88
CA HIS A 8 3.11 8.83 -20.22
C HIS A 8 2.87 7.32 -20.14
N HIS A 9 1.74 6.87 -20.67
CA HIS A 9 1.35 5.46 -20.65
C HIS A 9 0.61 5.08 -21.93
N ASP A 10 1.02 3.99 -22.58
CA ASP A 10 0.43 3.46 -23.82
C ASP A 10 0.20 4.58 -24.88
N SER A 11 1.21 5.43 -25.11
CA SER A 11 1.19 6.59 -26.03
C SER A 11 0.23 7.73 -25.66
N ARG A 12 -0.28 7.77 -24.42
CA ARG A 12 -1.15 8.83 -23.91
C ARG A 12 -0.45 9.60 -22.80
N THR A 13 -0.69 10.91 -22.74
CA THR A 13 -0.31 11.74 -21.60
C THR A 13 -1.47 11.80 -20.63
N LEU A 14 -1.29 11.26 -19.43
CA LEU A 14 -2.29 11.28 -18.38
C LEU A 14 -1.91 12.34 -17.36
N LYS A 15 -2.85 13.23 -17.06
CA LYS A 15 -2.71 14.15 -15.93
C LYS A 15 -3.02 13.40 -14.65
N LEU A 16 -2.33 13.74 -13.57
CA LEU A 16 -2.49 13.14 -12.24
C LEU A 16 -2.82 14.20 -11.18
N ALA A 17 -2.42 15.45 -11.39
CA ALA A 17 -2.76 16.56 -10.51
C ALA A 17 -2.92 17.86 -11.31
N ILE A 18 -3.51 18.88 -10.69
CA ILE A 18 -3.65 20.22 -11.27
C ILE A 18 -2.60 21.13 -10.63
N GLU A 19 -1.74 21.73 -11.45
CA GLU A 19 -0.72 22.66 -10.99
C GLU A 19 -1.34 23.90 -10.35
N GLY A 20 -0.82 24.32 -9.19
CA GLY A 20 -1.32 25.46 -8.42
C GLY A 20 -2.65 25.26 -7.67
N ASP A 21 -3.32 24.10 -7.78
CA ASP A 21 -4.65 23.90 -7.18
C ASP A 21 -4.63 23.79 -5.64
N VAL A 22 -3.56 23.24 -5.08
CA VAL A 22 -3.32 23.19 -3.62
C VAL A 22 -1.84 23.45 -3.31
N SER A 23 -1.57 23.95 -2.10
CA SER A 23 -0.21 24.27 -1.64
C SER A 23 0.71 23.06 -1.76
N ASP A 24 1.98 23.30 -2.06
CA ASP A 24 3.01 22.29 -2.24
C ASP A 24 3.19 21.33 -1.04
N ASN A 25 2.94 21.83 0.18
CA ASN A 25 3.08 21.04 1.40
C ASN A 25 1.83 20.19 1.69
N ALA A 26 0.72 20.41 0.99
CA ALA A 26 -0.46 19.58 1.15
C ALA A 26 -0.26 18.19 0.57
N ASN A 27 -0.82 17.18 1.22
CA ASN A 27 -0.92 15.84 0.64
C ASN A 27 -2.03 15.82 -0.42
N ILE A 28 -1.78 15.12 -1.53
CA ILE A 28 -2.77 14.97 -2.61
C ILE A 28 -3.05 13.52 -2.95
N PHE A 29 -4.24 13.28 -3.48
CA PHE A 29 -4.74 11.97 -3.85
C PHE A 29 -5.20 11.98 -5.31
N THR A 30 -4.80 10.97 -6.07
CA THR A 30 -5.24 10.76 -7.44
C THR A 30 -5.78 9.35 -7.56
N VAL A 31 -7.07 9.22 -7.84
CA VAL A 31 -7.71 7.92 -8.07
C VAL A 31 -7.79 7.67 -9.57
N ILE A 32 -7.20 6.56 -9.99
CA ILE A 32 -7.12 6.10 -11.36
C ILE A 32 -8.24 5.10 -11.59
N VAL A 33 -9.14 5.42 -12.53
CA VAL A 33 -10.33 4.64 -12.86
C VAL A 33 -10.39 4.32 -14.36
N GLY A 34 -11.29 3.39 -14.70
CA GLY A 34 -11.57 2.95 -16.05
C GLY A 34 -11.89 1.46 -16.11
N LYS A 35 -12.35 1.01 -17.27
CA LYS A 35 -12.83 -0.37 -17.49
C LYS A 35 -11.77 -1.43 -17.14
N ASN A 36 -12.24 -2.65 -16.89
CA ASN A 36 -11.36 -3.81 -16.69
C ASN A 36 -10.43 -3.99 -17.90
N GLY A 37 -9.15 -4.27 -17.64
CA GLY A 37 -8.14 -4.49 -18.67
C GLY A 37 -7.52 -3.23 -19.29
N VAL A 38 -7.97 -2.02 -18.95
CA VAL A 38 -7.47 -0.75 -19.55
C VAL A 38 -6.00 -0.43 -19.21
N GLY A 39 -5.39 -1.14 -18.25
CA GLY A 39 -3.96 -1.01 -17.93
C GLY A 39 -3.62 -0.26 -16.64
N LYS A 40 -4.57 -0.05 -15.72
CA LYS A 40 -4.33 0.67 -14.45
C LYS A 40 -3.11 0.16 -13.65
N SER A 41 -3.03 -1.16 -13.40
CA SER A 41 -1.88 -1.77 -12.72
C SER A 41 -0.58 -1.69 -13.53
N ARG A 42 -0.67 -1.71 -14.88
CA ARG A 42 0.50 -1.49 -15.77
C ARG A 42 1.01 -0.06 -15.65
N LEU A 43 0.10 0.92 -15.56
CA LEU A 43 0.44 2.33 -15.36
C LEU A 43 1.14 2.55 -14.01
N LEU A 44 0.61 2.02 -12.90
CA LEU A 44 1.29 2.14 -11.60
C LEU A 44 2.67 1.47 -11.61
N SER A 45 2.80 0.29 -12.23
CA SER A 45 4.09 -0.39 -12.41
C SER A 45 5.07 0.45 -13.24
N GLN A 46 4.60 1.13 -14.28
CA GLN A 46 5.42 2.01 -15.10
C GLN A 46 5.93 3.21 -14.30
N ILE A 47 5.04 3.91 -13.58
CA ILE A 47 5.42 5.00 -12.67
C ILE A 47 6.48 4.53 -11.68
N ALA A 48 6.31 3.33 -11.10
CA ALA A 48 7.29 2.77 -10.19
C ALA A 48 8.66 2.57 -10.85
N LYS A 49 8.70 1.99 -12.05
CA LYS A 49 9.94 1.75 -12.79
C LYS A 49 10.65 3.04 -13.19
N ASP A 50 9.91 4.05 -13.64
CA ASP A 50 10.46 5.34 -14.06
C ASP A 50 11.14 6.04 -12.87
N CYS A 51 10.48 6.05 -11.70
CA CYS A 51 11.06 6.56 -10.46
C CYS A 51 12.30 5.79 -9.99
N ILE A 52 12.35 4.46 -10.20
CA ILE A 52 13.51 3.63 -9.80
C ILE A 52 14.71 3.86 -10.72
N GLN A 53 14.48 3.98 -12.02
CA GLN A 53 15.54 4.09 -13.02
C GLN A 53 16.19 5.47 -13.01
N ASP A 54 15.42 6.50 -12.70
CA ASP A 54 15.89 7.88 -12.73
C ASP A 54 15.76 8.54 -11.34
N VAL A 55 16.85 8.55 -10.57
CA VAL A 55 16.89 9.28 -9.29
C VAL A 55 16.82 10.80 -9.53
N HIS A 56 17.21 11.30 -10.71
CA HIS A 56 16.99 12.69 -11.10
C HIS A 56 15.53 12.99 -11.36
N PHE A 57 14.71 12.03 -11.80
CA PHE A 57 13.25 12.16 -11.82
C PHE A 57 12.76 12.53 -10.42
N LEU A 58 13.08 11.73 -9.40
CA LEU A 58 12.80 12.00 -7.97
C LEU A 58 13.38 13.34 -7.45
N LYS A 59 14.56 13.76 -7.90
CA LYS A 59 15.16 15.06 -7.51
C LYS A 59 14.54 16.25 -8.24
N THR A 60 14.05 16.07 -9.47
CA THR A 60 13.31 17.09 -10.23
C THR A 60 11.92 17.32 -9.60
N PHE A 61 11.41 16.31 -8.89
CA PHE A 61 10.23 16.39 -8.02
C PHE A 61 10.40 17.26 -6.77
N ASN A 62 11.60 17.75 -6.39
CA ASN A 62 11.68 18.70 -5.28
C ASN A 62 12.99 19.51 -5.19
N PRO A 63 13.05 20.72 -5.77
CA PRO A 63 14.25 21.56 -5.72
C PRO A 63 14.45 22.32 -4.39
N LEU A 64 13.52 22.18 -3.43
CA LEU A 64 13.56 22.87 -2.13
C LEU A 64 14.11 22.02 -0.98
N PHE A 65 14.42 20.75 -1.24
CA PHE A 65 15.05 19.89 -0.24
C PHE A 65 16.56 19.98 -0.42
N ASP A 66 17.24 20.30 0.67
CA ASP A 66 18.68 20.19 0.74
C ASP A 66 19.11 18.81 0.21
N ARG A 67 20.29 18.73 -0.40
CA ARG A 67 20.75 17.59 -1.23
C ARG A 67 20.75 16.21 -0.54
N GLU A 68 20.36 16.12 0.73
CA GLU A 68 20.51 14.97 1.61
C GLU A 68 19.29 14.02 1.68
N ILE A 69 18.05 14.45 1.41
CA ILE A 69 16.86 13.56 1.56
C ILE A 69 16.13 13.36 0.23
N THR A 70 16.27 12.17 -0.35
CA THR A 70 15.51 11.78 -1.54
C THR A 70 14.13 11.23 -1.19
N PRO A 71 13.05 11.66 -1.88
CA PRO A 71 11.70 11.20 -1.57
C PRO A 71 11.55 9.69 -1.80
N LYS A 72 10.82 9.03 -0.90
CA LYS A 72 10.56 7.59 -0.99
C LYS A 72 9.39 7.30 -1.92
N LEU A 73 9.55 6.27 -2.74
CA LEU A 73 8.50 5.66 -3.54
C LEU A 73 8.03 4.38 -2.83
N ILE A 74 6.76 4.34 -2.44
CA ILE A 74 6.17 3.20 -1.73
C ILE A 74 5.10 2.60 -2.63
N ALA A 75 5.31 1.36 -3.06
CA ALA A 75 4.33 0.62 -3.87
C ALA A 75 3.63 -0.42 -3.00
N VAL A 76 2.30 -0.42 -3.00
CA VAL A 76 1.49 -1.24 -2.12
C VAL A 76 0.45 -2.01 -2.93
N SER A 77 0.36 -3.32 -2.70
CA SER A 77 -0.70 -4.14 -3.26
C SER A 77 -1.01 -5.35 -2.37
N THR A 78 -2.30 -5.66 -2.25
CA THR A 78 -2.80 -6.88 -1.60
C THR A 78 -3.09 -8.00 -2.62
N SER A 79 -2.86 -7.76 -3.91
CA SER A 79 -2.99 -8.75 -4.97
C SER A 79 -1.70 -9.54 -5.14
N PRO A 80 -1.72 -10.89 -5.22
CA PRO A 80 -0.54 -11.66 -5.59
C PRO A 80 -0.15 -11.50 -7.07
N PHE A 81 -1.02 -10.88 -7.88
CA PHE A 81 -0.84 -10.69 -9.32
C PHE A 81 -0.37 -9.28 -9.71
N ASP A 82 0.00 -8.46 -8.71
CA ASP A 82 0.49 -7.10 -8.93
C ASP A 82 1.69 -7.08 -9.89
N LYS A 83 1.89 -5.93 -10.53
CA LYS A 83 2.96 -5.71 -11.51
C LYS A 83 4.12 -4.89 -10.97
N PHE A 84 4.16 -4.60 -9.67
CA PHE A 84 5.24 -3.80 -9.12
C PHE A 84 6.60 -4.52 -9.22
N PRO A 85 7.70 -3.77 -9.37
CA PRO A 85 9.04 -4.32 -9.27
C PRO A 85 9.24 -4.98 -7.90
N ALA A 86 9.63 -6.25 -7.85
CA ALA A 86 10.11 -6.84 -6.61
C ALA A 86 11.44 -6.17 -6.24
N GLY A 87 11.61 -5.73 -4.98
CA GLY A 87 12.84 -5.08 -4.53
C GLY A 87 14.08 -5.92 -4.86
N ARG A 88 15.06 -5.36 -5.60
CA ARG A 88 16.34 -6.05 -5.83
C ARG A 88 17.16 -5.98 -4.55
N ARG A 89 17.53 -7.14 -4.00
CA ARG A 89 18.60 -7.23 -2.98
C ARG A 89 19.92 -6.82 -3.62
N SER A 90 20.51 -5.72 -3.18
CA SER A 90 21.95 -5.58 -3.31
C SER A 90 22.59 -6.47 -2.24
N LEU A 91 23.20 -7.58 -2.65
CA LEU A 91 24.08 -8.39 -1.79
C LEU A 91 25.35 -7.64 -1.40
N ASN A 92 25.64 -6.51 -2.07
CA ASN A 92 26.74 -5.63 -1.72
C ASN A 92 26.24 -4.55 -0.76
N HIS A 93 26.82 -4.53 0.44
CA HIS A 93 26.58 -3.57 1.53
C HIS A 93 26.93 -2.11 1.19
N GLN A 94 27.33 -1.80 -0.05
CA GLN A 94 27.36 -0.42 -0.51
C GLN A 94 25.92 0.08 -0.60
N ARG A 95 25.48 0.73 0.49
CA ARG A 95 24.24 1.51 0.61
C ARG A 95 24.12 2.48 -0.57
N LYS A 96 23.55 2.03 -1.69
CA LYS A 96 22.66 2.92 -2.43
C LYS A 96 21.35 2.83 -1.69
N GLU A 97 21.01 3.88 -0.95
CA GLU A 97 19.66 4.09 -0.42
C GLU A 97 18.69 3.90 -1.57
N ASN A 98 18.07 2.72 -1.63
CA ASN A 98 17.07 2.47 -2.64
C ASN A 98 15.83 3.20 -2.17
N ASN A 99 15.43 4.26 -2.86
CA ASN A 99 14.26 5.06 -2.49
C ASN A 99 12.94 4.32 -2.71
N TYR A 100 12.99 3.13 -3.29
CA TYR A 100 11.84 2.28 -3.54
C TYR A 100 11.60 1.27 -2.41
N ARG A 101 10.34 1.16 -1.98
CA ARG A 101 9.85 0.15 -1.05
C ARG A 101 8.60 -0.52 -1.62
N TYR A 102 8.60 -1.85 -1.66
CA TYR A 102 7.45 -2.64 -2.07
C TYR A 102 6.83 -3.29 -0.84
N VAL A 103 5.54 -3.02 -0.62
CA VAL A 103 4.70 -3.61 0.42
C VAL A 103 3.66 -4.48 -0.27
N GLY A 104 3.98 -5.76 -0.46
CA GLY A 104 3.06 -6.66 -1.12
C GLY A 104 3.27 -8.14 -0.79
N MET A 105 2.41 -8.95 -1.41
CA MET A 105 2.38 -10.40 -1.21
C MET A 105 3.58 -11.13 -1.82
N ARG A 106 4.30 -10.49 -2.74
CA ARG A 106 5.45 -11.08 -3.44
C ARG A 106 6.71 -10.93 -2.56
N GLY A 107 6.91 -11.92 -1.68
CA GLY A 107 8.04 -12.08 -0.75
C GLY A 107 9.36 -11.41 -1.11
N GLU A 108 9.93 -10.66 -0.15
CA GLU A 108 11.36 -10.33 -0.14
C GLU A 108 12.18 -11.37 0.67
N GLY A 109 12.45 -12.55 0.10
CA GLY A 109 13.31 -13.54 0.78
C GLY A 109 13.69 -14.79 -0.01
N PRO A 110 14.84 -15.42 0.30
CA PRO A 110 15.30 -16.67 -0.33
C PRO A 110 14.50 -17.90 0.12
N PHE A 111 13.66 -17.73 1.13
CA PHE A 111 12.70 -18.73 1.59
C PHE A 111 11.33 -18.10 1.37
N GLY A 112 10.71 -18.41 0.23
CA GLY A 112 9.36 -17.95 -0.11
C GLY A 112 8.39 -18.36 0.99
N VAL A 113 8.13 -17.44 1.91
CA VAL A 113 7.06 -17.59 2.90
C VAL A 113 5.74 -17.28 2.19
N SER A 114 4.64 -17.83 2.70
CA SER A 114 3.31 -17.60 2.13
C SER A 114 3.01 -16.10 1.90
N ASN A 115 2.22 -15.81 0.86
CA ASN A 115 1.91 -14.46 0.38
C ASN A 115 1.51 -13.46 1.49
N ALA A 116 0.71 -13.89 2.47
CA ALA A 116 0.30 -13.02 3.59
C ALA A 116 1.44 -12.73 4.60
N VAL A 117 2.34 -13.69 4.84
CA VAL A 117 3.47 -13.50 5.76
C VAL A 117 4.51 -12.56 5.18
N SER A 118 4.68 -12.55 3.85
CA SER A 118 5.49 -11.54 3.16
C SER A 118 5.03 -10.12 3.47
N LEU A 119 3.74 -9.86 3.27
CA LEU A 119 3.13 -8.55 3.47
C LEU A 119 3.31 -8.08 4.93
N LEU A 120 3.01 -8.97 5.88
CA LEU A 120 3.21 -8.74 7.31
C LEU A 120 4.67 -8.44 7.67
N SER A 121 5.60 -9.22 7.12
CA SER A 121 7.02 -9.05 7.37
C SER A 121 7.55 -7.74 6.79
N SER A 122 7.05 -7.31 5.63
CA SER A 122 7.40 -6.01 5.03
C SER A 122 6.91 -4.86 5.90
N ALA A 123 5.65 -4.92 6.35
CA ALA A 123 5.10 -3.90 7.23
C ALA A 123 5.85 -3.81 8.56
N ALA A 124 6.12 -4.96 9.20
CA ALA A 124 6.91 -5.01 10.43
C ALA A 124 8.33 -4.46 10.24
N ARG A 125 8.99 -4.77 9.12
CA ARG A 125 10.34 -4.25 8.83
C ARG A 125 10.35 -2.73 8.77
N GLY A 126 9.42 -2.10 8.06
CA GLY A 126 9.34 -0.63 7.99
C GLY A 126 9.14 0.00 9.37
N TRP A 127 8.29 -0.59 10.20
CA TRP A 127 8.11 -0.12 11.57
C TRP A 127 9.37 -0.26 12.43
N LEU A 128 10.05 -1.40 12.35
CA LEU A 128 11.33 -1.60 13.03
C LEU A 128 12.39 -0.60 12.55
N GLU A 129 12.41 -0.25 11.26
CA GLU A 129 13.28 0.81 10.72
C GLU A 129 12.98 2.14 11.40
N LYS A 130 11.72 2.57 11.49
CA LYS A 130 11.37 3.83 12.16
C LYS A 130 11.78 3.86 13.63
N LEU A 131 11.49 2.78 14.36
CA LEU A 131 11.87 2.64 15.77
C LEU A 131 13.40 2.64 15.94
N ALA A 132 14.12 1.97 15.05
CA ALA A 132 15.58 1.92 15.06
C ALA A 132 16.25 3.28 14.86
N TYR A 133 15.59 4.22 14.17
CA TYR A 133 16.14 5.54 13.84
C TYR A 133 15.41 6.71 14.53
N SER A 134 14.57 6.43 15.53
CA SER A 134 13.79 7.45 16.27
C SER A 134 12.95 8.35 15.38
N GLU A 135 12.44 7.82 14.27
CA GLU A 135 11.48 8.55 13.44
C GLU A 135 10.09 8.44 14.06
N ASN A 136 9.36 9.56 14.10
CA ASN A 136 7.99 9.56 14.61
C ASN A 136 7.10 8.67 13.73
N PRO A 137 6.44 7.66 14.32
CA PRO A 137 5.53 6.82 13.60
C PRO A 137 4.29 7.59 13.12
N ALA A 138 3.65 7.09 12.06
CA ALA A 138 2.37 7.65 11.60
C ALA A 138 1.28 7.43 12.65
N ASN A 139 0.30 8.34 12.72
CA ASN A 139 -0.84 8.20 13.62
C ASN A 139 -1.80 7.16 13.04
N LEU A 140 -1.74 5.93 13.55
CA LEU A 140 -2.63 4.84 13.12
C LEU A 140 -3.83 4.62 14.06
N LEU A 141 -4.06 5.50 15.04
CA LEU A 141 -5.11 5.32 16.05
C LEU A 141 -6.50 5.17 15.42
N ASP A 142 -6.83 6.05 14.48
CA ASP A 142 -8.10 6.00 13.76
C ASP A 142 -8.27 4.68 12.99
N VAL A 143 -7.18 4.12 12.47
CA VAL A 143 -7.19 2.85 11.74
C VAL A 143 -7.60 1.74 12.69
N PHE A 144 -6.91 1.58 13.82
CA PHE A 144 -7.23 0.55 14.81
C PHE A 144 -8.69 0.67 15.29
N HIS A 145 -9.15 1.88 15.56
CA HIS A 145 -10.52 2.12 15.98
C HIS A 145 -11.56 1.78 14.88
N SER A 146 -11.27 2.07 13.61
CA SER A 146 -12.14 1.71 12.48
C SER A 146 -12.31 0.20 12.26
N ILE A 147 -11.37 -0.62 12.75
CA ILE A 147 -11.43 -2.09 12.69
C ILE A 147 -11.64 -2.77 14.06
N ASP A 148 -12.10 -2.03 15.07
CA ASP A 148 -12.41 -2.54 16.43
C ASP A 148 -11.22 -3.17 17.17
N PHE A 149 -10.01 -2.70 16.90
CA PHE A 149 -8.80 -3.09 17.62
C PHE A 149 -8.32 -1.98 18.58
N GLU A 150 -7.66 -2.39 19.65
CA GLU A 150 -6.83 -1.48 20.43
C GLU A 150 -5.58 -1.08 19.62
N PRO A 151 -5.06 0.14 19.80
CA PRO A 151 -3.86 0.64 19.11
C PRO A 151 -2.57 0.03 19.66
N HIS A 152 -2.52 -1.30 19.71
CA HIS A 152 -1.45 -2.07 20.30
C HIS A 152 -1.13 -3.29 19.43
N ILE A 153 0.15 -3.50 19.12
CA ILE A 153 0.63 -4.68 18.39
C ILE A 153 1.79 -5.33 19.12
N GLU A 154 1.69 -6.64 19.32
CA GLU A 154 2.84 -7.47 19.68
C GLU A 154 3.41 -8.15 18.43
N PHE A 155 4.63 -7.78 18.05
CA PHE A 155 5.39 -8.46 17.00
C PHE A 155 6.14 -9.64 17.61
N VAL A 156 5.81 -10.85 17.16
CA VAL A 156 6.43 -12.08 17.66
C VAL A 156 7.48 -12.54 16.65
N PHE A 157 8.75 -12.38 17.01
CA PHE A 157 9.90 -12.80 16.22
C PHE A 157 10.43 -14.13 16.71
N LYS A 158 10.91 -14.97 15.80
CA LYS A 158 11.53 -16.24 16.16
C LYS A 158 12.90 -16.38 15.50
N PRO A 159 13.92 -16.81 16.25
CA PRO A 159 15.18 -17.26 15.69
C PRO A 159 14.98 -18.33 14.61
N THR A 160 15.73 -18.23 13.52
CA THR A 160 15.78 -19.24 12.45
C THR A 160 17.03 -20.12 12.54
N TYR A 161 17.92 -19.82 13.48
CA TYR A 161 19.09 -20.62 13.80
C TYR A 161 18.77 -21.58 14.94
N ASN A 162 19.24 -22.81 14.81
CA ASN A 162 19.18 -23.80 15.89
C ASN A 162 20.29 -24.84 15.72
N GLY A 163 21.40 -24.65 16.42
CA GLY A 163 22.52 -25.58 16.37
C GLY A 163 22.40 -26.78 17.33
N PRO A 164 23.20 -27.83 17.08
CA PRO A 164 23.30 -28.98 17.97
C PRO A 164 23.83 -28.61 19.36
N ASP A 165 23.60 -29.47 20.34
CA ASP A 165 24.15 -29.30 21.69
C ASP A 165 25.68 -29.25 21.70
N THR A 166 26.35 -29.84 20.71
CA THR A 166 27.79 -29.77 20.50
C THR A 166 28.10 -29.29 19.07
N PRO A 167 28.62 -28.06 18.90
CA PRO A 167 28.97 -27.55 17.57
C PRO A 167 30.11 -28.35 16.93
N ASP A 168 30.02 -28.63 15.62
CA ASP A 168 31.11 -29.26 14.86
C ASP A 168 32.20 -28.22 14.54
N TYR A 169 33.11 -28.01 15.49
CA TYR A 169 34.20 -27.05 15.35
C TYR A 169 35.20 -27.42 14.25
N ASN A 170 35.31 -28.71 13.90
CA ASN A 170 36.22 -29.15 12.84
C ASN A 170 35.74 -28.62 11.49
N PHE A 171 34.43 -28.66 11.22
CA PHE A 171 33.85 -28.06 10.03
C PHE A 171 34.16 -26.55 9.93
N ILE A 172 34.02 -25.80 11.03
CA ILE A 172 34.20 -24.34 11.03
C ILE A 172 35.67 -23.94 10.85
N GLY A 173 36.58 -24.66 11.52
CA GLY A 173 38.01 -24.37 11.49
C GLY A 173 38.67 -24.52 10.11
N VAL A 174 38.02 -25.20 9.15
CA VAL A 174 38.51 -25.28 7.75
C VAL A 174 38.46 -23.92 7.05
N TYR A 175 37.58 -23.01 7.47
CA TYR A 175 37.32 -21.76 6.74
C TYR A 175 38.02 -20.54 7.32
N SER A 176 38.01 -20.35 8.65
CA SER A 176 38.64 -19.21 9.32
C SER A 176 38.68 -19.37 10.85
N ASP A 177 39.81 -19.05 11.47
CA ASP A 177 39.98 -19.02 12.93
C ASP A 177 39.12 -17.94 13.62
N GLU A 178 38.85 -16.82 12.93
CA GLU A 178 38.01 -15.73 13.46
C GLU A 178 36.57 -16.22 13.68
N ILE A 179 35.98 -16.83 12.66
CA ILE A 179 34.59 -17.33 12.71
C ILE A 179 34.48 -18.48 13.71
N LEU A 180 35.49 -19.34 13.75
CA LEU A 180 35.57 -20.39 14.75
C LEU A 180 35.53 -19.82 16.17
N THR A 181 36.26 -18.73 16.41
CA THR A 181 36.31 -18.05 17.70
C THR A 181 34.97 -17.41 18.04
N GLU A 182 34.38 -16.65 17.12
CA GLU A 182 33.07 -16.02 17.30
C GLU A 182 31.97 -17.05 17.60
N VAL A 183 31.88 -18.13 16.82
CA VAL A 183 30.86 -19.18 17.03
C VAL A 183 31.10 -19.95 18.33
N LYS A 184 32.37 -20.20 18.70
CA LYS A 184 32.71 -20.79 20.01
C LYS A 184 32.26 -19.90 21.15
N GLU A 185 32.49 -18.60 21.08
CA GLU A 185 32.05 -17.65 22.10
C GLU A 185 30.52 -17.59 22.21
N LEU A 186 29.81 -17.50 21.08
CA LEU A 186 28.35 -17.54 21.04
C LEU A 186 27.80 -18.76 21.78
N TYR A 187 28.41 -19.93 21.57
CA TYR A 187 28.03 -21.16 22.25
C TYR A 187 28.44 -21.18 23.72
N LEU A 188 29.72 -21.01 24.03
CA LEU A 188 30.27 -21.22 25.39
C LEU A 188 29.82 -20.14 26.38
N LYS A 189 29.73 -18.89 25.94
CA LYS A 189 29.42 -17.75 26.81
C LYS A 189 27.95 -17.41 26.86
N TYR A 190 27.25 -17.56 25.72
CA TYR A 190 25.85 -17.12 25.59
C TYR A 190 24.86 -18.27 25.36
N ASN A 191 25.33 -19.51 25.23
CA ASN A 191 24.50 -20.68 24.89
C ASN A 191 23.70 -20.49 23.59
N ILE A 192 24.24 -19.75 22.64
CA ILE A 192 23.68 -19.54 21.30
C ILE A 192 24.24 -20.62 20.38
N LYS A 193 23.39 -21.55 19.96
CA LYS A 193 23.77 -22.66 19.07
C LYS A 193 23.35 -22.30 17.65
N ILE A 194 24.30 -22.31 16.72
CA ILE A 194 24.06 -22.01 15.30
C ILE A 194 24.25 -23.30 14.49
N ASP A 195 23.29 -23.61 13.62
CA ASP A 195 23.40 -24.74 12.70
C ASP A 195 24.32 -24.46 11.51
N ARG A 196 24.73 -25.53 10.84
CA ARG A 196 25.62 -25.49 9.68
C ARG A 196 25.14 -24.55 8.57
N LYS A 197 23.84 -24.53 8.24
CA LYS A 197 23.28 -23.67 7.18
C LYS A 197 23.47 -22.18 7.51
N ASN A 198 23.24 -21.82 8.77
CA ASN A 198 23.43 -20.45 9.23
C ASN A 198 24.93 -20.09 9.33
N ILE A 199 25.81 -21.01 9.74
CA ILE A 199 27.27 -20.81 9.68
C ILE A 199 27.73 -20.56 8.23
N GLU A 200 27.28 -21.37 7.27
CA GLU A 200 27.55 -21.17 5.84
C GLU A 200 27.03 -19.83 5.31
N SER A 201 26.01 -19.26 5.95
CA SER A 201 25.50 -17.91 5.63
C SER A 201 26.39 -16.82 6.21
N LEU A 202 26.92 -16.98 7.43
CA LEU A 202 27.91 -16.07 8.02
C LEU A 202 29.22 -16.05 7.22
N LEU A 203 29.66 -17.21 6.72
CA LEU A 203 30.87 -17.36 5.92
C LEU A 203 30.86 -16.55 4.62
N LYS A 204 29.67 -16.17 4.12
CA LYS A 204 29.50 -15.35 2.90
C LYS A 204 29.59 -13.86 3.16
N LEU A 205 29.63 -13.44 4.43
CA LEU A 205 29.65 -12.03 4.83
C LEU A 205 31.08 -11.56 5.09
N ASN A 206 31.30 -10.25 4.98
CA ASN A 206 32.56 -9.65 5.41
C ASN A 206 32.62 -9.59 6.96
N SER A 207 33.81 -9.32 7.51
CA SER A 207 34.01 -9.32 8.97
C SER A 207 33.16 -8.27 9.69
N GLU A 208 32.91 -7.10 9.09
CA GLU A 208 32.07 -6.04 9.67
C GLU A 208 30.60 -6.49 9.81
N SER A 209 29.99 -6.96 8.73
CA SER A 209 28.61 -7.49 8.73
C SER A 209 28.45 -8.69 9.66
N ARG A 210 29.48 -9.52 9.76
CA ARG A 210 29.48 -10.70 10.64
C ARG A 210 29.52 -10.28 12.11
N HIS A 211 30.39 -9.33 12.46
CA HIS A 211 30.44 -8.76 13.80
C HIS A 211 29.11 -8.09 14.17
N ASP A 212 28.51 -7.36 13.23
CA ASP A 212 27.18 -6.76 13.41
C ASP A 212 26.08 -7.78 13.73
N ILE A 213 26.13 -8.97 13.13
CA ILE A 213 25.21 -10.07 13.42
C ILE A 213 25.53 -10.69 14.77
N TYR A 214 26.80 -10.92 15.09
CA TYR A 214 27.23 -11.43 16.40
C TYR A 214 26.67 -10.57 17.54
N GLU A 215 26.88 -9.26 17.47
CA GLU A 215 26.39 -8.32 18.49
C GLU A 215 24.87 -8.34 18.60
N ALA A 216 24.17 -8.42 17.46
CA ALA A 216 22.71 -8.53 17.45
C ALA A 216 22.21 -9.85 18.05
N LEU A 217 22.89 -10.97 17.79
CA LEU A 217 22.55 -12.27 18.39
C LEU A 217 22.70 -12.23 19.91
N VAL A 218 23.80 -11.65 20.41
CA VAL A 218 24.05 -11.51 21.84
C VAL A 218 23.00 -10.63 22.51
N GLU A 219 22.65 -9.49 21.91
CA GLU A 219 21.64 -8.58 22.45
C GLU A 219 20.27 -9.24 22.58
N ILE A 220 19.79 -9.87 21.51
CA ILE A 220 18.48 -10.53 21.51
C ILE A 220 18.44 -11.69 22.52
N ASN A 221 19.53 -12.45 22.65
CA ASN A 221 19.62 -13.56 23.59
C ASN A 221 19.45 -13.15 25.07
N ARG A 222 19.70 -11.88 25.42
CA ARG A 222 19.42 -11.34 26.78
C ARG A 222 17.94 -11.41 27.14
N PHE A 223 17.07 -11.30 26.15
CA PHE A 223 15.61 -11.28 26.32
C PHE A 223 14.96 -12.64 26.03
N GLU A 224 15.71 -13.60 25.45
CA GLU A 224 15.17 -14.88 24.98
C GLU A 224 16.06 -16.10 25.30
N PRO A 225 16.43 -16.34 26.58
CA PRO A 225 17.38 -17.41 26.92
C PRO A 225 16.87 -18.84 26.57
N GLU A 226 15.54 -19.05 26.46
CA GLU A 226 14.92 -20.36 26.16
C GLU A 226 14.44 -20.55 24.70
N ARG A 227 14.76 -19.63 23.76
CA ARG A 227 14.57 -19.76 22.30
C ARG A 227 13.14 -19.98 21.77
N ARG A 228 12.09 -19.53 22.48
CA ARG A 228 10.69 -19.76 22.05
C ARG A 228 10.19 -18.70 21.06
N ALA A 229 10.30 -17.43 21.40
CA ALA A 229 10.15 -16.25 20.54
C ALA A 229 10.52 -14.97 21.33
N VAL A 230 10.96 -13.93 20.63
CA VAL A 230 11.06 -12.55 21.13
C VAL A 230 9.77 -11.81 20.79
N THR A 231 9.16 -11.18 21.79
CA THR A 231 7.99 -10.33 21.59
C THR A 231 8.37 -8.87 21.78
N LEU A 232 8.15 -8.06 20.74
CA LEU A 232 8.21 -6.60 20.81
C LEU A 232 6.79 -6.05 20.80
N SER A 233 6.36 -5.49 21.92
CA SER A 233 5.06 -4.84 22.06
C SER A 233 5.18 -3.36 21.72
N VAL A 234 4.26 -2.84 20.91
CA VAL A 234 4.23 -1.44 20.45
C VAL A 234 2.86 -0.86 20.76
N ASP A 235 2.83 0.21 21.55
CA ASP A 235 1.64 1.02 21.80
C ASP A 235 1.67 2.27 20.90
N PHE A 236 0.68 2.39 20.03
CA PHE A 236 0.59 3.45 19.03
C PHE A 236 -0.03 4.74 19.61
N THR A 237 -0.48 4.73 20.87
CA THR A 237 -1.06 5.88 21.57
C THR A 237 0.01 6.81 22.10
N ASN A 238 1.02 6.26 22.76
CA ASN A 238 2.15 6.98 23.36
C ASN A 238 3.48 6.71 22.62
N GLY A 239 3.51 5.78 21.67
CA GLY A 239 4.72 5.38 20.96
C GLY A 239 5.66 4.52 21.79
N GLU A 240 5.20 3.99 22.94
CA GLU A 240 6.02 3.15 23.80
C GLU A 240 6.26 1.78 23.17
N THR A 241 7.49 1.28 23.34
CA THR A 241 7.87 -0.05 22.89
C THR A 241 8.46 -0.84 24.04
N LEU A 242 7.99 -2.08 24.20
CA LEU A 242 8.33 -2.95 25.31
C LEU A 242 8.82 -4.31 24.81
N VAL A 243 9.78 -4.88 25.53
CA VAL A 243 10.23 -6.27 25.40
C VAL A 243 10.05 -6.92 26.77
N GLY A 244 9.09 -7.83 26.88
CA GLY A 244 8.64 -8.31 28.19
C GLY A 244 8.11 -7.16 29.04
N SER A 245 8.77 -6.89 30.18
CA SER A 245 8.43 -5.79 31.10
C SER A 245 9.38 -4.59 31.00
N THR A 246 10.26 -4.56 30.00
CA THR A 246 11.30 -3.52 29.85
C THR A 246 11.10 -2.68 28.61
N TYR A 247 11.48 -1.40 28.66
CA TYR A 247 11.46 -0.52 27.48
C TYR A 247 12.48 -0.98 26.44
N ALA A 248 12.01 -1.16 25.21
CA ALA A 248 12.87 -1.43 24.07
C ALA A 248 13.62 -0.15 23.72
N ASN A 249 14.94 -0.24 23.60
CA ASN A 249 15.74 0.86 23.06
C ASN A 249 15.90 0.69 21.54
N ASN A 250 16.39 1.74 20.87
CA ASN A 250 16.65 1.69 19.43
C ASN A 250 17.64 0.58 19.04
N TYR A 251 18.58 0.24 19.93
CA TYR A 251 19.58 -0.80 19.68
C TYR A 251 18.95 -2.19 19.57
N PHE A 252 17.95 -2.50 20.38
CA PHE A 252 17.17 -3.72 20.29
C PHE A 252 16.43 -3.83 18.95
N SER A 253 15.72 -2.77 18.54
CA SER A 253 15.04 -2.71 17.24
C SER A 253 16.00 -2.86 16.05
N ARG A 254 17.19 -2.22 16.13
CA ARG A 254 18.27 -2.40 15.15
C ARG A 254 18.78 -3.84 15.11
N SER A 255 18.89 -4.51 16.26
CA SER A 255 19.35 -5.89 16.37
C SER A 255 18.36 -6.85 15.70
N ILE A 256 17.06 -6.72 15.97
CA ILE A 256 16.01 -7.49 15.27
C ILE A 256 16.13 -7.28 13.75
N LEU A 257 16.23 -6.03 13.31
CA LEU A 257 16.31 -5.69 11.89
C LEU A 257 17.54 -6.31 11.21
N LYS A 258 18.73 -6.23 11.85
CA LYS A 258 19.97 -6.87 11.38
C LYS A 258 19.79 -8.38 11.22
N LEU A 259 19.23 -9.06 12.22
CA LEU A 259 19.01 -10.51 12.17
C LEU A 259 17.96 -10.91 11.12
N MET A 260 16.89 -10.13 10.94
CA MET A 260 15.91 -10.35 9.88
C MET A 260 16.53 -10.20 8.50
N ASN A 261 17.38 -9.18 8.29
CA ASN A 261 18.07 -8.95 7.03
C ASN A 261 19.06 -10.08 6.70
N ALA A 262 19.77 -10.58 7.71
CA ALA A 262 20.69 -11.71 7.58
C ALA A 262 19.97 -13.07 7.49
N GLY A 263 18.66 -13.13 7.76
CA GLY A 263 17.89 -14.37 7.74
C GLY A 263 18.00 -15.22 9.00
N PHE A 264 18.54 -14.66 10.09
CA PHE A 264 18.69 -15.28 11.43
C PHE A 264 17.45 -15.11 12.31
N MET A 265 16.49 -14.28 11.88
CA MET A 265 15.24 -14.05 12.59
C MET A 265 14.11 -13.86 11.58
N ARG A 266 12.89 -14.27 11.95
CA ARG A 266 11.69 -14.04 11.15
C ARG A 266 10.53 -13.60 12.01
N LEU A 267 9.65 -12.78 11.44
CA LEU A 267 8.34 -12.51 12.03
C LEU A 267 7.49 -13.79 11.94
N MET A 268 7.08 -14.30 13.09
CA MET A 268 6.18 -15.45 13.20
C MET A 268 4.73 -15.04 13.22
N ASP A 269 4.41 -13.98 13.95
CA ASP A 269 3.05 -13.55 14.20
C ASP A 269 2.99 -12.07 14.57
N MET A 270 1.82 -11.48 14.40
CA MET A 270 1.45 -10.20 14.98
C MET A 270 0.21 -10.45 15.84
N ARG A 271 0.28 -10.14 17.13
CA ARG A 271 -0.86 -10.26 18.03
C ARG A 271 -1.44 -8.88 18.33
N LEU A 272 -2.75 -8.84 18.40
CA LEU A 272 -3.57 -7.64 18.56
C LEU A 272 -4.58 -7.90 19.65
N ILE A 273 -5.20 -6.84 20.16
CA ILE A 273 -6.32 -6.94 21.11
C ILE A 273 -7.57 -6.39 20.42
N LYS A 274 -8.52 -7.26 20.11
CA LYS A 274 -9.81 -6.86 19.56
C LYS A 274 -10.74 -6.50 20.71
N LYS A 275 -11.39 -5.34 20.67
CA LYS A 275 -12.20 -4.85 21.81
C LYS A 275 -13.33 -5.83 22.16
N SER A 276 -13.90 -6.45 21.14
CA SER A 276 -14.99 -7.43 21.26
C SER A 276 -14.55 -8.86 21.61
N TYR A 277 -13.30 -9.27 21.34
CA TYR A 277 -12.85 -10.68 21.47
C TYR A 277 -11.57 -10.89 22.28
N GLY A 278 -10.92 -9.82 22.75
CA GLY A 278 -9.65 -9.86 23.46
C GLY A 278 -8.45 -10.17 22.56
N PRO A 279 -7.35 -10.69 23.14
CA PRO A 279 -6.10 -10.95 22.42
C PRO A 279 -6.26 -12.01 21.32
N MET A 280 -5.74 -11.71 20.13
CA MET A 280 -5.76 -12.62 18.98
C MET A 280 -4.57 -12.43 18.06
N SER A 281 -4.18 -13.50 17.36
CA SER A 281 -3.28 -13.40 16.21
C SER A 281 -3.98 -12.69 15.06
N LEU A 282 -3.28 -11.80 14.36
CA LEU A 282 -3.75 -11.15 13.14
C LEU A 282 -4.15 -12.16 12.07
N LYS A 283 -3.53 -13.36 12.04
CA LYS A 283 -3.90 -14.45 11.12
C LYS A 283 -5.33 -14.96 11.35
N ARG A 284 -5.90 -14.72 12.53
CA ARG A 284 -7.28 -15.07 12.90
C ARG A 284 -8.27 -13.93 12.62
N ALA A 285 -7.79 -12.73 12.28
CA ALA A 285 -8.67 -11.63 11.90
C ALA A 285 -9.29 -11.90 10.53
N SER A 286 -10.37 -11.21 10.19
CA SER A 286 -10.95 -11.30 8.84
C SER A 286 -9.95 -10.84 7.78
N SER A 287 -10.09 -11.35 6.55
CA SER A 287 -9.20 -11.00 5.44
C SER A 287 -9.17 -9.49 5.17
N GLY A 288 -10.30 -8.80 5.32
CA GLY A 288 -10.38 -7.34 5.19
C GLY A 288 -9.62 -6.59 6.30
N GLU A 289 -9.75 -7.02 7.56
CA GLU A 289 -8.97 -6.44 8.68
C GLU A 289 -7.47 -6.64 8.46
N GLN A 290 -7.06 -7.85 8.05
CA GLN A 290 -5.67 -8.15 7.72
C GLN A 290 -5.16 -7.26 6.59
N CYS A 291 -5.89 -7.16 5.48
CA CYS A 291 -5.46 -6.36 4.33
C CYS A 291 -5.34 -4.87 4.69
N LEU A 292 -6.34 -4.30 5.36
CA LEU A 292 -6.36 -2.88 5.73
C LEU A 292 -5.23 -2.53 6.68
N LEU A 293 -5.08 -3.30 7.77
CA LEU A 293 -4.07 -3.02 8.80
C LEU A 293 -2.66 -3.14 8.22
N VAL A 294 -2.38 -4.19 7.45
CA VAL A 294 -1.03 -4.41 6.93
C VAL A 294 -0.68 -3.40 5.84
N MET A 295 -1.63 -3.01 4.99
CA MET A 295 -1.44 -1.95 4.00
C MET A 295 -1.04 -0.64 4.67
N LEU A 296 -1.79 -0.22 5.70
CA LEU A 296 -1.56 1.03 6.41
C LEU A 296 -0.29 1.00 7.26
N LEU A 297 0.00 -0.11 7.94
CA LEU A 297 1.27 -0.32 8.63
C LEU A 297 2.45 -0.28 7.66
N GLY A 298 2.32 -0.90 6.47
CA GLY A 298 3.38 -0.91 5.47
C GLY A 298 3.67 0.48 4.89
N ILE A 299 2.65 1.30 4.65
CA ILE A 299 2.86 2.70 4.27
C ILE A 299 3.49 3.45 5.45
N ALA A 300 2.93 3.33 6.65
CA ALA A 300 3.40 4.02 7.85
C ALA A 300 4.85 3.71 8.21
N GLY A 301 5.31 2.48 7.98
CA GLY A 301 6.68 2.07 8.26
C GLY A 301 7.71 2.71 7.33
N HIS A 302 7.31 3.21 6.16
CA HIS A 302 8.26 3.73 5.17
C HIS A 302 8.05 5.18 4.79
N ILE A 303 6.85 5.74 5.00
CA ILE A 303 6.50 7.10 4.58
C ILE A 303 7.36 8.17 5.27
N THR A 304 7.83 9.11 4.46
CA THR A 304 8.50 10.35 4.82
C THR A 304 7.86 11.53 4.07
N ASP A 305 8.19 12.76 4.43
CA ASP A 305 7.75 13.92 3.64
C ASP A 305 8.16 13.80 2.17
N GLY A 306 7.29 14.29 1.29
CA GLY A 306 7.47 14.22 -0.17
C GLY A 306 7.34 12.82 -0.77
N SER A 307 6.90 11.81 -0.01
CA SER A 307 6.78 10.44 -0.54
C SER A 307 5.73 10.34 -1.65
N ILE A 308 5.99 9.45 -2.62
CA ILE A 308 5.00 9.01 -3.61
C ILE A 308 4.52 7.63 -3.19
N ILE A 309 3.21 7.46 -2.99
CA ILE A 309 2.59 6.21 -2.58
C ILE A 309 1.72 5.72 -3.73
N LEU A 310 2.03 4.53 -4.25
CA LEU A 310 1.27 3.86 -5.30
C LEU A 310 0.48 2.72 -4.66
N ILE A 311 -0.85 2.70 -4.85
CA ILE A 311 -1.72 1.68 -4.25
C ILE A 311 -2.53 1.02 -5.37
N ASP A 312 -2.37 -0.29 -5.55
CA ASP A 312 -3.06 -1.06 -6.59
C ASP A 312 -4.13 -1.98 -5.98
N GLU A 313 -5.36 -1.84 -6.44
CA GLU A 313 -6.54 -2.63 -6.06
C GLU A 313 -6.78 -2.71 -4.54
N PRO A 314 -6.80 -1.58 -3.80
CA PRO A 314 -7.00 -1.62 -2.34
C PRO A 314 -8.35 -2.19 -1.93
N GLU A 315 -9.34 -2.23 -2.83
CA GLU A 315 -10.66 -2.82 -2.58
C GLU A 315 -10.64 -4.34 -2.35
N ILE A 316 -9.57 -5.04 -2.73
CA ILE A 316 -9.50 -6.50 -2.59
C ILE A 316 -9.64 -6.87 -1.10
N SER A 317 -10.65 -7.69 -0.81
CA SER A 317 -11.01 -8.16 0.53
C SER A 317 -11.56 -7.07 1.49
N LEU A 318 -11.67 -5.81 1.10
CA LEU A 318 -12.27 -4.77 1.96
C LEU A 318 -13.80 -4.82 1.93
N HIS A 319 -14.40 -4.69 3.10
CA HIS A 319 -15.84 -4.46 3.23
C HIS A 319 -16.23 -3.13 2.54
N PRO A 320 -17.40 -3.02 1.87
CA PRO A 320 -17.80 -1.80 1.15
C PRO A 320 -17.68 -0.51 1.97
N ARG A 321 -18.08 -0.55 3.25
CA ARG A 321 -17.91 0.59 4.16
C ARG A 321 -16.45 1.07 4.27
N TRP A 322 -15.49 0.15 4.39
CA TRP A 322 -14.07 0.53 4.45
C TRP A 322 -13.53 1.01 3.11
N GLN A 323 -14.12 0.57 1.99
CA GLN A 323 -13.79 1.12 0.67
C GLN A 323 -14.20 2.60 0.59
N GLU A 324 -15.41 2.95 1.05
CA GLU A 324 -15.89 4.34 1.12
C GLU A 324 -15.04 5.22 2.06
N GLU A 325 -14.59 4.66 3.17
CA GLU A 325 -13.77 5.39 4.16
C GLU A 325 -12.27 5.40 3.81
N PHE A 326 -11.83 4.67 2.77
CA PHE A 326 -10.41 4.35 2.53
C PHE A 326 -9.51 5.59 2.40
N ILE A 327 -9.87 6.53 1.54
CA ILE A 327 -9.05 7.74 1.30
C ILE A 327 -9.11 8.69 2.50
N ILE A 328 -10.22 8.70 3.25
CA ILE A 328 -10.33 9.46 4.50
C ILE A 328 -9.39 8.88 5.55
N MET A 329 -9.34 7.55 5.69
CA MET A 329 -8.41 6.86 6.59
C MET A 329 -6.96 7.18 6.24
N LEU A 330 -6.58 7.12 4.95
CA LEU A 330 -5.23 7.53 4.50
C LEU A 330 -4.93 9.00 4.83
N THR A 331 -5.89 9.89 4.60
CA THR A 331 -5.74 11.32 4.87
C THR A 331 -5.46 11.59 6.34
N LYS A 332 -6.21 10.96 7.24
CA LYS A 332 -6.03 11.11 8.70
C LYS A 332 -4.73 10.47 9.17
N ALA A 333 -4.45 9.23 8.71
CA ALA A 333 -3.30 8.46 9.15
C ALA A 333 -1.96 9.14 8.83
N PHE A 334 -1.91 9.84 7.70
CA PHE A 334 -0.69 10.46 7.19
C PHE A 334 -0.73 11.99 7.19
N LEU A 335 -1.61 12.60 7.99
CA LEU A 335 -1.77 14.06 8.07
C LEU A 335 -0.50 14.78 8.56
N THR A 336 0.33 14.12 9.36
CA THR A 336 1.58 14.66 9.90
C THR A 336 2.71 14.73 8.88
N TYR A 337 2.58 14.04 7.75
CA TYR A 337 3.54 14.10 6.64
C TYR A 337 3.13 15.17 5.65
N SER A 338 4.10 15.88 5.09
CA SER A 338 3.88 16.99 4.17
C SER A 338 4.30 16.66 2.75
N GLY A 339 3.54 17.16 1.77
CA GLY A 339 3.88 17.08 0.35
C GLY A 339 3.82 15.67 -0.25
N CYS A 340 3.16 14.71 0.40
CA CYS A 340 3.01 13.35 -0.11
C CYS A 340 1.98 13.28 -1.26
N GLN A 341 2.22 12.39 -2.21
CA GLN A 341 1.31 12.13 -3.32
C GLN A 341 0.87 10.67 -3.33
N PHE A 342 -0.43 10.44 -3.15
CA PHE A 342 -1.05 9.12 -3.21
C PHE A 342 -1.68 8.92 -4.58
N ILE A 343 -1.30 7.87 -5.28
CA ILE A 343 -1.84 7.49 -6.59
C ILE A 343 -2.43 6.09 -6.45
N ILE A 344 -3.76 6.00 -6.53
CA ILE A 344 -4.53 4.78 -6.26
C ILE A 344 -5.17 4.29 -7.55
N ALA A 345 -4.92 3.05 -7.96
CA ALA A 345 -5.68 2.39 -9.01
C ALA A 345 -6.77 1.52 -8.39
N THR A 346 -8.00 1.68 -8.86
CA THR A 346 -9.14 0.92 -8.34
C THR A 346 -10.16 0.56 -9.42
N HIS A 347 -10.84 -0.56 -9.22
CA HIS A 347 -12.04 -0.99 -9.93
C HIS A 347 -13.32 -0.73 -9.15
N SER A 348 -13.22 -0.22 -7.91
CA SER A 348 -14.35 -0.02 -7.03
C SER A 348 -14.90 1.41 -7.09
N PRO A 349 -16.18 1.60 -7.48
CA PRO A 349 -16.84 2.89 -7.35
C PRO A 349 -16.93 3.35 -5.87
N GLN A 350 -16.99 2.43 -4.93
CA GLN A 350 -17.13 2.74 -3.51
C GLN A 350 -15.95 3.54 -2.98
N ILE A 351 -14.75 3.37 -3.53
CA ILE A 351 -13.57 4.18 -3.16
C ILE A 351 -13.73 5.65 -3.56
N ILE A 352 -14.44 5.93 -4.66
CA ILE A 352 -14.63 7.30 -5.14
C ILE A 352 -15.91 7.97 -4.63
N SER A 353 -16.74 7.25 -3.86
CA SER A 353 -18.02 7.75 -3.36
C SER A 353 -17.85 8.88 -2.35
N ASN A 354 -16.79 8.85 -1.54
CA ASN A 354 -16.58 9.77 -0.43
C ASN A 354 -15.17 10.38 -0.44
N LEU A 355 -14.84 11.03 -1.55
CA LEU A 355 -13.55 11.69 -1.73
C LEU A 355 -13.50 13.08 -1.09
N PRO A 356 -12.35 13.50 -0.51
CA PRO A 356 -12.14 14.87 -0.06
C PRO A 356 -12.33 15.91 -1.17
N ASN A 357 -12.89 17.08 -0.84
CA ASN A 357 -13.18 18.13 -1.82
C ASN A 357 -11.93 18.89 -2.32
N LYS A 358 -10.83 18.86 -1.57
CA LYS A 358 -9.58 19.57 -1.87
C LYS A 358 -8.44 18.56 -2.01
N GLY A 359 -7.54 18.80 -2.96
CA GLY A 359 -6.35 17.96 -3.16
C GLY A 359 -6.64 16.53 -3.60
N CYS A 360 -7.85 16.24 -4.08
CA CYS A 360 -8.24 14.92 -4.56
C CYS A 360 -8.74 15.00 -6.01
N TYR A 361 -8.26 14.08 -6.84
CA TYR A 361 -8.52 14.04 -8.27
C TYR A 361 -8.90 12.63 -8.73
N ILE A 362 -9.65 12.54 -9.82
CA ILE A 362 -10.00 11.28 -10.50
C ILE A 362 -9.46 11.34 -11.92
N THR A 363 -8.67 10.36 -12.32
CA THR A 363 -8.16 10.21 -13.69
C THR A 363 -8.79 9.01 -14.37
N SER A 364 -9.45 9.25 -15.50
CA SER A 364 -9.99 8.20 -16.37
C SER A 364 -8.97 7.86 -17.46
N LEU A 365 -8.51 6.60 -17.53
CA LEU A 365 -7.55 6.17 -18.56
C LEU A 365 -8.13 6.20 -19.97
N SER A 366 -9.39 5.80 -20.11
CA SER A 366 -10.11 5.78 -21.38
C SER A 366 -10.25 7.18 -21.95
N LYS A 367 -10.72 8.13 -21.13
CA LYS A 367 -10.97 9.53 -21.51
C LYS A 367 -9.71 10.40 -21.48
N SER A 368 -8.62 9.93 -20.86
CA SER A 368 -7.38 10.69 -20.64
C SER A 368 -7.62 12.06 -20.01
N TYR A 369 -8.59 12.13 -19.10
CA TYR A 369 -9.07 13.35 -18.49
C TYR A 369 -8.96 13.29 -16.96
N LEU A 370 -8.64 14.44 -16.37
CA LEU A 370 -8.51 14.63 -14.92
C LEU A 370 -9.69 15.44 -14.40
N TYR A 371 -10.44 14.86 -13.48
CA TYR A 371 -11.57 15.46 -12.80
C TYR A 371 -11.18 15.86 -11.38
N LYS A 372 -11.73 16.98 -10.88
CA LYS A 372 -11.70 17.29 -9.44
C LYS A 372 -12.72 16.40 -8.72
N ALA A 373 -12.30 15.77 -7.62
CA ALA A 373 -13.14 14.83 -6.87
C ALA A 373 -14.47 15.45 -6.38
N LYS A 374 -14.49 16.74 -6.06
CA LYS A 374 -15.69 17.47 -5.60
C LYS A 374 -16.91 17.38 -6.53
N TYR A 375 -16.73 17.07 -7.81
CA TYR A 375 -17.84 16.92 -8.76
C TYR A 375 -18.48 15.52 -8.74
N PHE A 376 -17.78 14.55 -8.17
CA PHE A 376 -18.13 13.12 -8.17
C PHE A 376 -18.35 12.54 -6.76
N SER A 377 -18.00 13.30 -5.72
CA SER A 377 -18.29 12.94 -4.33
C SER A 377 -19.81 12.85 -4.06
N ASN A 378 -20.21 11.91 -3.22
CA ASN A 378 -21.60 11.58 -2.86
C ASN A 378 -22.49 11.17 -4.04
N ARG A 379 -21.91 10.62 -5.11
CA ARG A 379 -22.66 10.05 -6.24
C ARG A 379 -22.91 8.55 -6.03
N SER A 380 -23.98 8.02 -6.61
CA SER A 380 -24.27 6.58 -6.54
C SER A 380 -23.24 5.75 -7.32
N ALA A 381 -23.11 4.47 -6.97
CA ALA A 381 -22.26 3.54 -7.70
C ALA A 381 -22.64 3.47 -9.19
N ASP A 382 -23.95 3.44 -9.53
CA ASP A 382 -24.41 3.41 -10.92
C ASP A 382 -23.99 4.64 -11.72
N TYR A 383 -24.07 5.83 -11.13
CA TYR A 383 -23.61 7.07 -11.75
C TYR A 383 -22.13 6.97 -12.08
N GLN A 384 -21.33 6.53 -11.10
CA GLN A 384 -19.89 6.43 -11.24
C GLN A 384 -19.49 5.37 -12.27
N LEU A 385 -20.16 4.21 -12.26
CA LEU A 385 -19.94 3.13 -13.22
C LEU A 385 -20.17 3.58 -14.65
N ALA A 386 -21.23 4.38 -14.88
CA ALA A 386 -21.56 4.93 -16.18
C ALA A 386 -20.63 6.09 -16.60
N GLU A 387 -20.40 7.06 -15.71
CA GLU A 387 -19.73 8.33 -16.05
C GLU A 387 -18.21 8.27 -15.95
N LEU A 388 -17.64 7.40 -15.12
CA LEU A 388 -16.20 7.36 -14.81
C LEU A 388 -15.51 6.05 -15.16
N PHE A 389 -16.16 4.91 -14.92
CA PHE A 389 -15.54 3.58 -15.12
C PHE A 389 -15.79 2.99 -16.52
N ASP A 390 -16.68 3.58 -17.32
CA ASP A 390 -17.11 3.06 -18.63
C ASP A 390 -17.61 1.61 -18.53
N ALA A 391 -18.29 1.31 -17.44
CA ALA A 391 -18.78 -0.03 -17.09
C ALA A 391 -20.15 0.05 -16.39
N PRO A 392 -21.18 0.64 -17.02
CA PRO A 392 -22.49 0.89 -16.39
C PRO A 392 -23.18 -0.36 -15.82
N GLY A 393 -22.85 -1.56 -16.32
CA GLY A 393 -23.51 -2.80 -15.90
C GLY A 393 -24.87 -2.99 -16.57
N ILE A 394 -25.60 -4.03 -16.13
CA ILE A 394 -26.93 -4.33 -16.66
C ILE A 394 -27.96 -3.43 -15.98
N MET A 395 -28.90 -2.86 -16.73
CA MET A 395 -30.03 -2.08 -16.18
C MET A 395 -29.56 -0.96 -15.23
N ASN A 396 -28.53 -0.22 -15.64
CA ASN A 396 -27.97 0.86 -14.82
C ASN A 396 -29.05 1.90 -14.43
N GLU A 397 -29.38 1.98 -13.14
CA GLU A 397 -30.47 2.82 -12.62
C GLU A 397 -30.27 4.32 -12.88
N TYR A 398 -29.01 4.77 -12.96
CA TYR A 398 -28.73 6.16 -13.31
C TYR A 398 -29.15 6.48 -14.74
N ILE A 399 -28.77 5.64 -15.70
CA ILE A 399 -29.14 5.79 -17.11
C ILE A 399 -30.67 5.67 -17.26
N ALA A 400 -31.29 4.71 -16.58
CA ALA A 400 -32.73 4.49 -16.65
C ALA A 400 -33.48 5.73 -16.15
N ARG A 401 -33.08 6.27 -15.00
CA ARG A 401 -33.66 7.49 -14.43
C ARG A 401 -33.49 8.70 -15.35
N LEU A 402 -32.34 8.87 -16.00
CA LEU A 402 -32.14 9.92 -17.00
C LEU A 402 -33.12 9.77 -18.17
N ALA A 403 -33.25 8.56 -18.72
CA ALA A 403 -34.16 8.27 -19.82
C ALA A 403 -35.62 8.55 -19.43
N PHE A 404 -36.07 8.05 -18.26
CA PHE A 404 -37.42 8.31 -17.75
C PHE A 404 -37.69 9.79 -17.51
N ASN A 405 -36.74 10.52 -16.95
CA ASN A 405 -36.89 11.96 -16.72
C ASN A 405 -37.03 12.73 -18.04
N LEU A 406 -36.22 12.40 -19.04
CA LEU A 406 -36.30 13.02 -20.36
C LEU A 406 -37.64 12.71 -21.04
N LEU A 407 -38.05 11.44 -21.01
CA LEU A 407 -39.34 10.99 -21.53
C LEU A 407 -40.50 11.76 -20.88
N SER A 408 -40.48 11.88 -19.56
CA SER A 408 -41.50 12.60 -18.80
C SER A 408 -41.55 14.09 -19.14
N LYS A 409 -40.39 14.75 -19.23
CA LYS A 409 -40.27 16.16 -19.63
C LYS A 409 -40.88 16.40 -21.01
N VAL A 410 -40.46 15.62 -22.01
CA VAL A 410 -40.92 15.78 -23.41
C VAL A 410 -42.41 15.47 -23.53
N LYS A 411 -42.89 14.39 -22.92
CA LYS A 411 -44.31 14.01 -22.97
C LYS A 411 -45.23 15.05 -22.33
N THR A 412 -44.77 15.68 -21.24
CA THR A 412 -45.55 16.69 -20.51
C THR A 412 -45.58 18.00 -21.30
N ALA A 413 -44.43 18.46 -21.80
CA ALA A 413 -44.33 19.71 -22.57
C ALA A 413 -44.91 19.58 -24.00
N LYS A 414 -44.98 18.36 -24.53
CA LYS A 414 -45.31 18.07 -25.94
C LYS A 414 -44.43 18.83 -26.95
N LEU A 415 -43.22 19.17 -26.54
CA LEU A 415 -42.21 19.91 -27.32
C LEU A 415 -40.85 19.36 -26.93
N VAL A 416 -39.88 19.44 -27.85
CA VAL A 416 -38.47 19.12 -27.58
C VAL A 416 -37.64 20.39 -27.65
N THR A 417 -36.89 20.68 -26.59
CA THR A 417 -35.95 21.80 -26.56
C THR A 417 -34.54 21.36 -26.94
N ASP A 418 -33.64 22.32 -27.21
CA ASP A 418 -32.22 22.03 -27.43
C ASP A 418 -31.57 21.31 -26.24
N ASP A 419 -31.99 21.63 -25.01
CA ASP A 419 -31.50 20.94 -23.80
C ASP A 419 -31.97 19.47 -23.77
N ASN A 420 -33.19 19.17 -24.25
CA ASN A 420 -33.64 17.79 -24.39
C ASN A 420 -32.80 17.01 -25.40
N TRP A 421 -32.43 17.63 -26.53
CA TRP A 421 -31.51 17.01 -27.48
C TRP A 421 -30.12 16.76 -26.90
N ARG A 422 -29.60 17.67 -26.06
CA ARG A 422 -28.34 17.46 -25.33
C ARG A 422 -28.45 16.29 -24.34
N GLU A 423 -29.53 16.21 -23.56
CA GLU A 423 -29.80 15.10 -22.64
C GLU A 423 -29.88 13.76 -23.40
N LEU A 424 -30.58 13.71 -24.53
CA LEU A 424 -30.68 12.50 -25.37
C LEU A 424 -29.31 12.08 -25.92
N LYS A 425 -28.52 13.04 -26.40
CA LYS A 425 -27.16 12.78 -26.89
C LYS A 425 -26.25 12.24 -25.78
N GLN A 426 -26.37 12.76 -24.57
CA GLN A 426 -25.64 12.22 -23.42
C GLN A 426 -26.05 10.76 -23.13
N LEU A 427 -27.35 10.46 -23.14
CA LEU A 427 -27.83 9.07 -22.98
C LEU A 427 -27.26 8.14 -24.05
N GLN A 428 -27.27 8.56 -25.32
CA GLN A 428 -26.71 7.78 -26.43
C GLN A 428 -25.20 7.52 -26.26
N LEU A 429 -24.44 8.51 -25.79
CA LEU A 429 -23.01 8.34 -25.48
C LEU A 429 -22.78 7.33 -24.34
N LEU A 430 -23.65 7.31 -23.32
CA LEU A 430 -23.54 6.33 -22.23
C LEU A 430 -23.83 4.90 -22.71
N LEU A 431 -24.72 4.73 -23.70
CA LEU A 431 -25.03 3.42 -24.28
C LEU A 431 -23.86 2.78 -25.05
N GLU A 432 -22.89 3.57 -25.53
CA GLU A 432 -21.70 3.01 -26.22
C GLU A 432 -20.93 1.99 -25.35
N ASN A 433 -21.06 2.11 -24.03
CA ASN A 433 -20.43 1.20 -23.06
C ASN A 433 -21.39 0.15 -22.46
N VAL A 434 -22.65 0.14 -22.90
CA VAL A 434 -23.68 -0.82 -22.47
C VAL A 434 -23.70 -2.02 -23.41
N ASN A 435 -24.07 -3.20 -22.91
CA ASN A 435 -24.22 -4.40 -23.75
C ASN A 435 -25.40 -4.22 -24.71
N SER A 436 -25.28 -4.63 -25.97
CA SER A 436 -26.36 -4.53 -26.97
C SER A 436 -27.66 -5.22 -26.56
N ASN A 437 -27.57 -6.27 -25.72
CA ASN A 437 -28.72 -7.03 -25.25
C ASN A 437 -29.33 -6.46 -23.95
N ASP A 438 -28.83 -5.35 -23.43
CA ASP A 438 -29.36 -4.71 -22.24
C ASP A 438 -30.73 -4.05 -22.52
N PRO A 439 -31.78 -4.30 -21.72
CA PRO A 439 -33.09 -3.68 -21.90
C PRO A 439 -33.06 -2.14 -21.88
N ILE A 440 -32.03 -1.53 -21.29
CA ILE A 440 -31.89 -0.07 -21.25
C ILE A 440 -31.71 0.55 -22.64
N ASN A 441 -31.21 -0.22 -23.63
CA ASN A 441 -31.15 0.22 -25.01
C ASN A 441 -32.56 0.44 -25.59
N GLU A 442 -33.49 -0.48 -25.34
CA GLU A 442 -34.88 -0.36 -25.79
C GLU A 442 -35.57 0.83 -25.13
N LEU A 443 -35.30 1.05 -23.83
CA LEU A 443 -35.81 2.21 -23.11
C LEU A 443 -35.34 3.52 -23.76
N VAL A 444 -34.03 3.70 -23.96
CA VAL A 444 -33.48 4.94 -24.54
C VAL A 444 -33.90 5.11 -26.01
N ASN A 445 -34.02 4.02 -26.78
CA ASN A 445 -34.56 4.06 -28.14
C ASN A 445 -36.01 4.54 -28.15
N SER A 446 -36.83 4.09 -27.20
CA SER A 446 -38.21 4.56 -27.02
C SER A 446 -38.24 6.06 -26.70
N VAL A 447 -37.33 6.55 -25.85
CA VAL A 447 -37.20 7.99 -25.57
C VAL A 447 -36.81 8.76 -26.84
N SER A 448 -35.87 8.26 -27.63
CA SER A 448 -35.46 8.87 -28.91
C SER A 448 -36.63 9.01 -29.88
N GLN A 449 -37.43 7.95 -30.06
CA GLN A 449 -38.61 7.98 -30.92
C GLN A 449 -39.64 9.03 -30.44
N VAL A 450 -39.86 9.12 -29.13
CA VAL A 450 -40.78 10.12 -28.56
C VAL A 450 -40.26 11.54 -28.80
N CYS A 451 -38.95 11.78 -28.64
CA CYS A 451 -38.35 13.07 -28.98
C CYS A 451 -38.56 13.40 -30.47
N GLU A 452 -38.34 12.46 -31.39
CA GLU A 452 -38.55 12.69 -32.82
C GLU A 452 -40.00 13.02 -33.18
N ILE A 453 -40.98 12.39 -32.50
CA ILE A 453 -42.41 12.67 -32.70
C ILE A 453 -42.74 14.11 -32.29
N TYR A 454 -42.30 14.53 -31.10
CA TYR A 454 -42.61 15.87 -30.58
C TYR A 454 -41.73 16.98 -31.15
N ALA A 455 -40.66 16.65 -31.89
CA ALA A 455 -39.86 17.62 -32.64
C ALA A 455 -40.47 17.98 -34.01
N LYS A 456 -41.43 17.18 -34.50
CA LYS A 456 -42.14 17.42 -35.77
C LYS A 456 -43.46 18.20 -35.59
N ASN A 457 -43.90 18.37 -34.35
CA ASN A 457 -45.01 19.25 -33.96
C ASN A 457 -44.47 20.63 -33.60
#